data_AF-S0G8B8-F1
#
_entry.id   AF-S0G8B8-F1
#
_cell.length_a   1.000
_cell.length_b   1.000
_cell.length_c   1.000
_cell.angle_alpha   90.00
_cell.angle_beta   90.00
_cell.angle_gamma   90.00
#
_symmetry.space_group_name_H-M   'P 1'
#
loop_
_entity.id
_entity.type
_entity.pdbx_description
1 polymer ?
#
loop_
_entity_poly.entity_id
_entity_poly.type
_entity_poly.pdbx_seq_one_letter_code
_entity_poly.pdbx_strand_id
1 'polypeptide(L)' 'MKTIQPISEVTQRATNTLIKELGIVDTIRFLNQFRAGAGNYTEERHQLFKGMSVKDIVGEIKAQQKVNA' A
#
# COMPACT_ATOMS: atom_id res chain seq x y z
N MET A 1 -20.15 -6.28 -30.19
CA MET A 1 -18.95 -7.11 -29.93
C MET A 1 -18.41 -6.72 -28.56
N LYS A 2 -18.29 -7.63 -27.59
CA LYS A 2 -17.70 -7.29 -26.29
C LYS A 2 -16.18 -7.22 -26.49
N THR A 3 -15.61 -6.03 -26.45
CA THR A 3 -14.16 -5.82 -26.62
C THR A 3 -13.43 -6.47 -25.45
N ILE A 4 -12.48 -7.35 -25.75
CA ILE A 4 -11.59 -7.93 -24.72
C ILE A 4 -10.81 -6.78 -24.10
N GLN A 5 -10.95 -6.62 -22.79
CA GLN A 5 -10.26 -5.57 -22.06
C GLN A 5 -8.78 -5.94 -21.88
N PRO A 6 -7.85 -4.98 -21.98
CA PRO A 6 -6.47 -5.19 -21.60
C PRO A 6 -6.33 -5.80 -20.21
N ILE A 7 -5.40 -6.73 -20.03
CA ILE A 7 -5.22 -7.42 -18.73
C ILE A 7 -4.87 -6.43 -17.60
N SER A 8 -4.21 -5.33 -17.91
CA SER A 8 -3.91 -4.24 -16.98
C SER A 8 -5.19 -3.58 -16.45
N GLU A 9 -6.17 -3.31 -17.31
CA GLU A 9 -7.46 -2.73 -16.91
C GLU A 9 -8.28 -3.71 -16.07
N VAL A 10 -8.28 -5.00 -16.42
CA VAL A 10 -8.93 -6.03 -15.61
C VAL A 10 -8.27 -6.13 -14.23
N THR A 11 -6.94 -6.14 -14.19
CA THR A 11 -6.15 -6.22 -12.95
C THR A 11 -6.39 -5.02 -12.05
N GLN A 12 -6.40 -3.80 -12.60
CA GLN A 12 -6.65 -2.59 -11.82
C GLN A 12 -8.05 -2.59 -11.22
N ARG A 13 -9.06 -2.99 -12.01
CA ARG A 13 -10.45 -3.07 -11.57
C ARG A 13 -10.61 -4.11 -10.46
N ALA A 14 -10.03 -5.30 -10.63
CA ALA A 14 -10.03 -6.34 -9.62
C ALA A 14 -9.35 -5.89 -8.32
N THR A 15 -8.19 -5.22 -8.42
CA THR A 15 -7.48 -4.67 -7.26
C THR A 15 -8.35 -3.67 -6.51
N ASN A 16 -9.00 -2.75 -7.20
CA ASN A 16 -9.89 -1.76 -6.59
C ASN A 16 -11.11 -2.41 -5.92
N THR A 17 -11.70 -3.42 -6.55
CA THR A 17 -12.80 -4.20 -5.96
C THR A 17 -12.37 -4.90 -4.69
N LEU A 18 -11.21 -5.56 -4.68
CA LEU A 18 -10.67 -6.23 -3.49
C LEU A 18 -10.39 -5.22 -2.37
N ILE A 19 -9.79 -4.07 -2.67
CA ILE A 19 -9.54 -3.01 -1.68
C ILE A 19 -10.84 -2.55 -1.03
N LYS A 20 -11.91 -2.40 -1.81
CA LYS A 20 -13.21 -1.96 -1.30
C LYS A 20 -13.81 -2.97 -0.32
N GLU A 21 -13.67 -4.27 -0.59
CA GLU A 21 -14.33 -5.32 0.20
C GLU A 21 -13.47 -5.83 1.37
N LEU A 22 -12.15 -5.91 1.18
CA LEU A 22 -11.20 -6.50 2.15
C LEU A 22 -10.34 -5.45 2.86
N GLY A 23 -10.32 -4.21 2.36
CA GLY A 23 -9.33 -3.23 2.76
C GLY A 23 -7.95 -3.48 2.12
N ILE A 24 -7.09 -2.47 2.22
CA ILE A 24 -5.78 -2.44 1.54
C ILE A 24 -4.86 -3.56 2.05
N VAL A 25 -4.82 -3.77 3.38
CA VAL A 25 -3.90 -4.73 4.01
C VAL A 25 -4.17 -6.15 3.55
N ASP A 26 -5.42 -6.61 3.65
CA ASP A 26 -5.77 -7.99 3.28
C ASP A 26 -5.78 -8.19 1.77
N THR A 27 -6.07 -7.15 0.97
CA THR A 27 -5.90 -7.21 -0.49
C THR A 27 -4.46 -7.48 -0.89
N ILE A 28 -3.49 -6.75 -0.32
CA ILE A 28 -2.07 -6.95 -0.62
C ILE A 28 -1.62 -8.35 -0.20
N ARG A 29 -2.01 -8.82 1.00
CA ARG A 29 -1.70 -10.18 1.46
C ARG A 29 -2.28 -11.25 0.54
N PHE A 30 -3.50 -11.06 0.03
CA PHE A 30 -4.14 -11.97 -0.93
C PHE A 30 -3.38 -12.00 -2.26
N LEU A 31 -3.09 -10.84 -2.85
CA LEU A 31 -2.40 -10.75 -4.15
C LEU A 31 -0.98 -11.36 -4.08
N ASN A 32 -0.28 -11.18 -2.95
CA ASN A 32 1.04 -11.76 -2.72
C ASN A 32 1.05 -13.30 -2.63
N GLN A 33 -0.10 -13.98 -2.57
CA GLN A 33 -0.17 -15.44 -2.67
C GLN A 33 0.09 -15.94 -4.10
N PHE A 34 -0.24 -15.12 -5.10
CA PHE A 34 -0.19 -15.50 -6.52
C PHE A 34 1.05 -14.98 -7.22
N ARG A 35 1.75 -14.01 -6.61
CA ARG A 35 2.94 -13.37 -7.15
C ARG A 35 3.94 -13.11 -6.03
N ALA A 36 5.21 -13.39 -6.29
CA ALA A 36 6.26 -12.79 -5.47
C ALA A 36 6.11 -11.26 -5.61
N GLY A 37 5.97 -10.56 -4.48
CA GLY A 37 5.99 -9.11 -4.46
C GLY A 37 7.27 -8.59 -5.12
N ALA A 38 7.20 -7.38 -5.69
CA ALA A 38 8.38 -6.69 -6.21
C ALA A 38 8.91 -5.68 -5.18
N GLY A 39 10.19 -5.35 -5.27
CA GLY A 39 10.84 -4.41 -4.36
C GLY A 39 11.47 -5.08 -3.14
N ASN A 40 12.28 -4.31 -2.41
CA ASN A 40 12.90 -4.75 -1.18
C ASN A 40 12.43 -3.82 -0.05
N TYR A 41 11.26 -4.14 0.50
CA TYR A 41 10.67 -3.33 1.56
C TYR A 41 11.62 -3.13 2.75
N THR A 42 12.54 -4.07 3.01
CA THR A 42 13.53 -3.92 4.08
C THR A 42 14.50 -2.78 3.79
N GLU A 43 15.05 -2.73 2.58
CA GLU A 43 15.94 -1.64 2.15
C GLU A 43 15.18 -0.33 1.99
N GLU A 44 14.02 -0.36 1.35
CA GLU A 44 13.17 0.82 1.12
C GLU A 44 12.75 1.45 2.45
N ARG A 45 12.27 0.64 3.41
CA ARG A 45 11.95 1.08 4.76
C ARG A 45 13.17 1.68 5.45
N HIS A 46 14.34 1.04 5.33
CA HIS A 46 15.55 1.55 5.96
C HIS A 46 15.93 2.93 5.43
N GLN A 47 15.78 3.18 4.12
CA GLN A 47 16.00 4.50 3.54
C GLN A 47 14.92 5.50 3.97
N LEU A 48 13.66 5.10 3.95
CA LEU A 48 12.53 5.98 4.26
C LEU A 48 12.59 6.53 5.70
N PHE A 49 13.03 5.69 6.65
CA PHE A 49 13.11 6.03 8.08
C PHE A 49 14.55 6.29 8.54
N LYS A 50 15.48 6.49 7.61
CA LYS A 50 16.90 6.67 7.94
C LYS A 50 17.10 7.88 8.84
N GLY A 51 17.71 7.65 10.01
CA GLY A 51 18.00 8.71 10.97
C GLY A 51 16.80 9.18 11.79
N MET A 52 15.62 8.58 11.63
CA MET A 52 14.46 8.90 12.45
C MET A 52 14.31 7.91 13.60
N SER A 53 14.16 8.41 14.82
CA SER A 53 13.76 7.57 15.94
C SER A 53 12.24 7.35 15.94
N VAL A 54 11.79 6.27 16.59
CA VAL A 54 10.35 6.04 16.80
C VAL A 54 9.68 7.22 17.51
N LYS A 55 10.42 7.89 18.41
CA LYS A 55 9.92 9.06 19.14
C LYS A 55 9.66 10.25 18.19
N ASP A 56 10.53 10.45 17.20
CA ASP A 56 10.39 11.52 16.21
C ASP A 56 9.14 11.29 15.35
N ILE A 57 8.96 10.06 14.86
CA ILE A 57 7.80 9.66 14.05
C ILE A 57 6.49 9.87 14.81
N VAL A 58 6.43 9.41 16.07
CA VAL A 58 5.23 9.60 16.91
C VAL A 58 4.96 11.07 17.20
N GLY A 59 6.01 11.87 17.37
CA GLY A 59 5.90 13.33 17.53
C GLY A 59 5.24 13.99 16.32
N GLU A 60 5.69 13.63 15.12
CA GLU A 60 5.19 14.19 13.86
C GLU A 60 3.73 13.82 13.60
N ILE A 61 3.33 12.57 13.84
CA ILE A 61 1.93 12.12 13.73
C ILE A 61 1.02 12.96 14.64
N LYS A 62 1.42 13.18 15.90
CA LYS A 62 0.66 13.99 16.85
C LYS A 62 0.59 15.46 16.44
N ALA A 63 1.65 16.00 15.83
CA ALA A 63 1.65 17.36 15.32
C ALA A 63 0.66 17.52 14.15
N GLN A 64 0.65 16.59 13.19
CA GLN A 64 -0.30 16.60 12.06
C GLN A 64 -1.75 16.49 12.51
N GLN A 65 -2.05 15.67 13.53
CA GLN A 65 -3.39 15.55 14.09
C GLN A 65 -3.91 16.86 14.73
N LYS A 66 -3.01 17.66 15.33
CA LYS A 66 -3.37 18.96 15.91
C LYS A 66 -3.59 20.06 14.87
N VAL A 67 -2.92 19.96 13.71
CA VAL A 67 -3.07 20.94 12.62
C VAL A 67 -4.37 20.71 11.84
N ASN A 68 -4.86 19.47 11.81
CA ASN A 68 -6.08 19.08 11.09
C ASN A 68 -7.34 19.05 11.98
N ALA A 69 -7.22 19.47 13.25
CA ALA A 69 -8.31 19.56 14.22
C ALA A 69 -8.71 21.03 14.42
#